data_AF-A0A9C9TAL5-F1
#
_entry.id   AF-A0A9C9TAL5-F1
#
_cell.length_a   1.000
_cell.length_b   1.000
_cell.length_c   1.000
_cell.angle_alpha   90.00
_cell.angle_beta   90.00
_cell.angle_gamma   90.00
#
_symmetry.space_group_name_H-M   'P 1'
#
loop_
_entity.id
_entity.type
_entity.pdbx_description
1 polymer ?
#
loop_
_entity_poly.entity_id
_entity_poly.type
_entity_poly.pdbx_seq_one_letter_code
_entity_poly.pdbx_strand_id
1 'polypeptide(L)'
;MMNRTVAIVALLIAVVLLALGLLFLCAATREPSRLLLSGALLIVGGGLAAWGGVTLRRLRDLDPEHLSDRITGLARAGDAEVTLPQVVAELNVPDGAAIAALNLLERKGTAHRERRGEREFYVFPGLEPSKVSRVCPYCGGEFSVKTPVYKCPHCGGDLKVQRE
;
A
#
# COMPACT_ATOMS: atom_id res chain seq x y z
N MET A 1 16.37 -0.35 -10.87
CA MET A 1 17.11 -1.37 -10.08
C MET A 1 18.42 -0.85 -9.48
N MET A 2 19.21 -0.06 -10.20
CA MET A 2 20.55 0.41 -9.76
C MET A 2 20.60 1.08 -8.38
N ASN A 3 19.60 1.91 -8.02
CA ASN A 3 19.57 2.60 -6.72
C ASN A 3 19.42 1.66 -5.51
N ARG A 4 18.71 0.53 -5.67
CA ARG A 4 18.51 -0.43 -4.56
C ARG A 4 19.79 -1.20 -4.28
N THR A 5 20.48 -1.64 -5.33
CA THR A 5 21.76 -2.36 -5.22
C THR A 5 22.85 -1.45 -4.66
N VAL A 6 22.93 -0.20 -5.12
CA VAL A 6 23.89 0.80 -4.60
C VAL A 6 23.65 1.06 -3.12
N ALA A 7 22.39 1.20 -2.69
CA ALA A 7 22.08 1.45 -1.28
C ALA A 7 22.37 0.23 -0.38
N ILE A 8 22.14 -0.99 -0.87
CA ILE A 8 22.50 -2.24 -0.14
C ILE A 8 24.02 -2.36 0.00
N VAL A 9 24.78 -2.12 -1.09
CA VAL A 9 26.24 -2.15 -1.06
C VAL A 9 26.80 -1.06 -0.15
N ALA A 10 26.25 0.15 -0.20
CA ALA A 10 26.62 1.24 0.70
C ALA A 10 26.37 0.87 2.18
N LEU A 11 25.26 0.19 2.48
CA LEU A 11 24.94 -0.24 3.84
C LEU A 11 25.90 -1.33 4.34
N LEU A 12 26.27 -2.29 3.50
CA LEU A 12 27.30 -3.29 3.83
C LEU A 12 28.66 -2.64 4.09
N ILE A 13 29.08 -1.70 3.24
CA ILE A 13 30.32 -0.95 3.42
C ILE A 13 30.27 -0.14 4.73
N ALA A 14 29.13 0.51 5.03
CA ALA A 14 28.94 1.26 6.26
C ALA A 14 29.06 0.38 7.52
N VAL A 15 28.50 -0.84 7.50
CA VAL A 15 28.63 -1.80 8.61
C VAL A 15 30.09 -2.18 8.85
N VAL A 16 30.84 -2.47 7.78
CA VAL A 16 32.27 -2.80 7.88
C VAL A 16 33.06 -1.60 8.42
N LEU A 17 32.81 -0.38 7.92
CA LEU A 17 33.45 0.84 8.39
C LEU A 17 33.13 1.14 9.87
N LEU A 18 31.88 0.96 10.29
CA LEU A 18 31.49 1.13 11.70
C LEU A 18 32.17 0.10 12.60
N ALA A 19 32.25 -1.16 12.18
CA ALA A 19 32.94 -2.21 12.93
C ALA A 19 34.45 -1.91 13.07
N LEU A 20 35.11 -1.47 11.99
CA LEU A 20 36.50 -1.01 12.04
C LEU A 20 36.67 0.24 12.91
N GLY A 21 35.75 1.21 12.83
CA GLY A 21 35.76 2.41 13.66
C GLY A 21 35.64 2.09 15.15
N LEU A 22 34.76 1.15 15.52
CA LEU A 22 34.60 0.65 16.88
C LEU A 22 35.86 -0.10 17.37
N LEU A 23 36.46 -0.95 16.53
CA LEU A 23 37.71 -1.63 16.85
C LEU A 23 38.86 -0.64 17.10
N PHE A 24 38.98 0.40 16.28
CA PHE A 24 39.97 1.46 16.46
C PHE A 24 39.68 2.32 17.70
N LEU A 25 38.41 2.57 18.02
CA LEU A 25 38.01 3.27 19.24
C LEU A 25 38.41 2.48 20.50
N CYS A 26 38.24 1.15 20.49
CA CYS A 26 38.72 0.29 21.57
C CYS A 26 40.26 0.33 21.70
N ALA A 27 40.97 0.38 20.57
CA ALA A 27 42.44 0.47 20.54
C ALA A 27 42.98 1.87 20.93
N ALA A 28 42.20 2.93 20.76
CA ALA A 28 42.57 4.30 21.07
C ALA A 28 42.74 4.57 22.58
N THR A 29 42.31 3.63 23.43
CA THR A 29 42.57 3.66 24.88
C THR A 29 44.07 3.59 25.23
N ARG A 30 44.93 3.13 24.31
CA ARG A 30 46.39 3.04 24.50
C ARG A 30 47.20 4.15 23.82
N GLU A 31 46.70 4.73 22.73
CA GLU A 31 47.39 5.79 21.97
C GLU A 31 46.40 6.88 21.54
N PRO A 32 46.45 8.09 22.15
CA PRO A 32 45.47 9.14 21.91
C PRO A 32 45.54 9.75 20.50
N SER A 33 46.65 9.56 19.77
CA SER A 33 46.79 9.97 18.37
C SER A 33 45.81 9.26 17.43
N ARG A 34 45.25 8.11 17.83
CA ARG A 34 44.31 7.32 17.02
C ARG A 34 42.84 7.76 17.18
N LEU A 35 42.54 8.65 18.13
CA LEU A 35 41.18 9.14 18.39
C LEU A 35 40.59 9.92 17.20
N LEU A 36 41.41 10.75 16.55
CA LEU A 36 41.00 11.49 15.34
C LEU A 36 40.62 10.55 14.19
N LEU A 37 41.38 9.46 14.03
CA LEU A 37 41.14 8.47 12.98
C LEU A 37 39.86 7.67 13.25
N SER A 38 39.62 7.22 14.48
CA SER A 38 38.38 6.51 14.85
C SER A 38 37.15 7.40 14.73
N GLY A 39 37.26 8.68 15.12
CA GLY A 39 36.18 9.65 14.99
C GLY A 39 35.79 9.88 13.53
N ALA A 40 36.79 10.07 12.65
CA ALA A 40 36.54 10.21 11.21
C ALA A 40 35.86 8.98 10.61
N LEU A 41 36.32 7.77 10.94
CA LEU A 41 35.71 6.52 10.45
C LEU A 41 34.25 6.37 10.92
N LEU A 42 33.96 6.70 12.19
CA LEU A 42 32.59 6.59 12.74
C LEU A 42 31.65 7.64 12.15
N ILE A 43 32.12 8.87 11.92
CA ILE A 43 31.32 9.92 11.28
C ILE A 43 31.00 9.54 9.83
N VAL A 44 32.01 9.08 9.06
CA VAL A 44 31.82 8.67 7.67
C VAL A 44 30.94 7.42 7.58
N GLY A 45 31.21 6.39 8.39
CA GLY A 45 30.43 5.16 8.42
C GLY A 45 28.99 5.39 8.89
N GLY A 46 28.80 6.19 9.95
CA GLY A 46 27.49 6.57 10.46
C GLY A 46 26.69 7.40 9.45
N GLY A 47 27.35 8.36 8.79
CA GLY A 47 26.73 9.16 7.73
C GLY A 47 26.27 8.31 6.54
N LEU A 48 27.11 7.37 6.09
CA LEU A 48 26.74 6.45 5.01
C LEU A 48 25.59 5.52 5.39
N ALA A 49 25.59 5.00 6.63
CA ALA A 49 24.51 4.14 7.14
C ALA A 49 23.19 4.89 7.25
N ALA A 50 23.21 6.13 7.76
CA ALA A 50 22.04 6.98 7.85
C ALA A 50 21.48 7.30 6.46
N TRP A 51 22.34 7.69 5.52
CA TRP A 51 21.93 7.98 4.15
C TRP A 51 21.38 6.75 3.42
N GLY A 52 22.06 5.60 3.53
CA GLY A 52 21.61 4.32 2.98
C GLY A 52 20.28 3.85 3.58
N GLY A 53 20.09 4.03 4.88
CA GLY A 53 18.83 3.72 5.56
C GLY A 53 17.68 4.61 5.11
N VAL A 54 17.90 5.92 4.98
CA VAL A 54 16.89 6.88 4.50
C VAL A 54 16.54 6.62 3.03
N THR A 55 17.53 6.34 2.17
CA THR A 55 17.25 6.00 0.77
C THR A 55 16.50 4.67 0.64
N LEU A 56 16.82 3.65 1.45
CA LEU A 56 16.04 2.41 1.49
C LEU A 56 14.61 2.64 1.96
N ARG A 57 14.40 3.48 2.98
CA ARG A 57 13.06 3.85 3.45
C ARG A 57 12.26 4.53 2.34
N ARG A 58 12.85 5.51 1.66
CA ARG A 58 12.23 6.14 0.47
C ARG A 58 11.88 5.12 -0.62
N LEU A 59 12.75 4.17 -0.88
CA LEU A 59 12.49 3.10 -1.87
C LEU A 59 11.37 2.15 -1.42
N ARG A 60 11.21 1.92 -0.11
CA ARG A 60 10.12 1.12 0.49
C ARG A 60 8.80 1.86 0.62
N ASP A 61 8.81 3.18 0.80
CA ASP A 61 7.58 3.98 0.78
C ASP A 61 6.96 4.03 -0.62
N LEU A 62 7.75 3.72 -1.66
CA LEU A 62 7.31 3.49 -3.03
C LEU A 62 7.03 2.00 -3.33
N ASP A 63 7.07 1.10 -2.33
CA ASP A 63 6.79 -0.32 -2.56
C ASP A 63 5.31 -0.47 -2.94
N PRO A 64 4.99 -0.87 -4.19
CA PRO A 64 3.64 -0.80 -4.72
C PRO A 64 2.66 -1.74 -3.99
N GLU A 65 3.17 -2.74 -3.25
CA GLU A 65 2.36 -3.67 -2.47
C GLU A 65 1.76 -3.01 -1.23
N HIS A 66 2.54 -2.25 -0.46
CA HIS A 66 2.01 -1.53 0.71
C HIS A 66 1.00 -0.46 0.32
N LEU A 67 1.25 0.22 -0.80
CA LEU A 67 0.32 1.16 -1.40
C LEU A 67 -0.97 0.47 -1.86
N SER A 68 -0.87 -0.72 -2.45
CA SER A 68 -2.04 -1.46 -2.92
C SER A 68 -3.00 -1.83 -1.78
N ASP A 69 -2.49 -2.20 -0.60
CA ASP A 69 -3.31 -2.49 0.57
C ASP A 69 -4.00 -1.22 1.10
N ARG A 70 -3.28 -0.09 1.13
CA ARG A 70 -3.85 1.21 1.55
C ARG A 70 -4.93 1.71 0.59
N ILE A 71 -4.72 1.56 -0.72
CA ILE A 71 -5.71 1.91 -1.75
C ILE A 71 -6.95 1.01 -1.60
N THR A 72 -6.78 -0.28 -1.34
CA THR A 72 -7.89 -1.21 -1.09
C THR A 72 -8.67 -0.81 0.17
N GLY A 73 -7.98 -0.36 1.22
CA GLY A 73 -8.60 0.20 2.42
C GLY A 73 -9.40 1.48 2.14
N LEU A 74 -8.89 2.35 1.27
CA LEU A 74 -9.59 3.55 0.81
C LEU A 74 -10.86 3.20 0.02
N ALA A 75 -10.76 2.22 -0.89
CA ALA A 75 -11.91 1.71 -1.65
C ALA A 75 -12.98 1.09 -0.74
N ARG A 76 -12.58 0.42 0.35
CA ARG A 76 -13.51 -0.13 1.36
C ARG A 76 -14.25 0.93 2.17
N ALA A 77 -13.60 2.07 2.43
CA ALA A 77 -14.21 3.16 3.17
C ALA A 77 -15.17 3.99 2.29
N GLY A 78 -14.96 3.97 0.97
CA GLY A 78 -15.85 4.56 -0.03
C GLY A 78 -16.78 3.55 -0.69
N ASP A 79 -17.22 3.87 -1.90
CA ASP A 79 -18.16 3.08 -2.70
C ASP A 79 -17.47 2.02 -3.58
N ALA A 80 -16.42 1.36 -3.11
CA ALA A 80 -15.64 0.37 -3.87
C ALA A 80 -15.02 0.90 -5.18
N GLU A 81 -14.95 2.23 -5.35
CA GLU A 81 -14.33 2.91 -6.49
C GLU A 81 -13.36 3.97 -5.99
N VAL A 82 -12.23 4.14 -6.68
CA VAL A 82 -11.28 5.22 -6.40
C VAL A 82 -10.77 5.84 -7.69
N THR A 83 -10.47 7.13 -7.65
CA THR A 83 -9.81 7.82 -8.76
C THR A 83 -8.34 8.06 -8.46
N LEU A 84 -7.49 8.18 -9.49
CA LEU A 84 -6.07 8.50 -9.30
C LEU A 84 -5.87 9.78 -8.46
N PRO A 85 -6.56 10.91 -8.74
CA PRO A 85 -6.41 12.12 -7.93
C PRO A 85 -6.81 11.93 -6.47
N GLN A 86 -7.83 11.12 -6.20
CA GLN A 86 -8.28 10.81 -4.83
C GLN A 86 -7.24 9.99 -4.07
N VAL A 87 -6.62 8.99 -4.72
CA VAL A 87 -5.53 8.20 -4.13
C VAL A 87 -4.34 9.08 -3.77
N VAL A 88 -3.96 9.98 -4.68
CA VAL A 88 -2.84 10.91 -4.49
C VAL A 88 -3.12 11.89 -3.36
N ALA A 89 -4.32 12.47 -3.33
CA ALA A 89 -4.73 13.43 -2.31
C ALA A 89 -4.84 12.78 -0.91
N GLU A 90 -5.49 11.62 -0.81
CA GLU A 90 -5.78 11.00 0.49
C GLU A 90 -4.57 10.27 1.08
N LEU A 91 -3.78 9.59 0.24
CA LEU A 91 -2.60 8.86 0.70
C LEU A 91 -1.34 9.72 0.76
N ASN A 92 -1.40 10.94 0.23
CA ASN A 92 -0.30 11.91 0.10
C ASN A 92 0.95 11.28 -0.55
N VAL A 93 0.75 10.67 -1.72
CA VAL A 93 1.78 9.92 -2.45
C VAL A 93 2.00 10.48 -3.85
N PRO A 94 3.22 10.39 -4.39
CA PRO A 94 3.49 10.89 -5.74
C PRO A 94 2.73 10.10 -6.81
N ASP A 95 2.31 10.77 -7.89
CA ASP A 95 1.51 10.18 -8.98
C ASP A 95 2.11 8.88 -9.52
N GLY A 96 3.43 8.86 -9.75
CA GLY A 96 4.12 7.67 -10.28
C GLY A 96 4.00 6.44 -9.38
N ALA A 97 3.99 6.63 -8.05
CA ALA A 97 3.82 5.54 -7.10
C ALA A 97 2.36 5.07 -7.02
N ALA A 98 1.41 6.01 -7.05
CA ALA A 98 -0.02 5.68 -7.11
C ALA A 98 -0.36 4.88 -8.37
N ILE A 99 0.14 5.31 -9.54
CA ILE A 99 -0.03 4.61 -10.82
C ILE A 99 0.60 3.21 -10.75
N ALA A 100 1.80 3.07 -10.20
CA ALA A 100 2.45 1.77 -10.06
C ALA A 100 1.63 0.79 -9.18
N ALA A 101 1.07 1.27 -8.08
CA ALA A 101 0.23 0.46 -7.19
C ALA A 101 -1.13 0.11 -7.82
N LEU A 102 -1.78 1.04 -8.51
CA LEU A 102 -3.03 0.79 -9.23
C LEU A 102 -2.83 -0.24 -10.37
N ASN A 103 -1.74 -0.11 -11.14
CA ASN A 103 -1.37 -1.10 -12.15
C ASN A 103 -1.08 -2.48 -11.54
N LEU A 104 -0.55 -2.54 -10.32
CA LEU A 104 -0.32 -3.80 -9.62
C LEU A 104 -1.64 -4.44 -9.18
N LEU A 105 -2.60 -3.65 -8.71
CA LEU A 105 -3.97 -4.10 -8.39
C LEU A 105 -4.72 -4.61 -9.63
N GLU A 106 -4.55 -3.95 -10.77
CA GLU A 106 -5.11 -4.37 -12.06
C GLU A 106 -4.53 -5.71 -12.51
N ARG A 107 -3.20 -5.89 -12.41
CA ARG A 107 -2.54 -7.17 -12.72
C ARG A 107 -2.95 -8.31 -11.78
N LYS A 108 -3.22 -8.01 -10.51
CA LYS A 108 -3.73 -8.98 -9.54
C LYS A 108 -5.21 -9.32 -9.77
N GLY A 109 -5.90 -8.65 -10.70
CA GLY A 109 -7.33 -8.82 -10.95
C GLY A 109 -8.21 -8.33 -9.80
N THR A 110 -7.67 -7.48 -8.92
CA THR A 110 -8.40 -6.96 -7.76
C THR A 110 -9.13 -5.66 -8.07
N ALA A 111 -8.65 -4.92 -9.07
CA ALA A 111 -9.27 -3.71 -9.57
C ALA A 111 -9.33 -3.72 -11.10
N HIS A 112 -10.33 -3.06 -11.67
CA HIS A 112 -10.42 -2.80 -13.11
C HIS A 112 -10.58 -1.32 -13.37
N ARG A 113 -9.94 -0.84 -14.42
CA ARG A 113 -10.05 0.55 -14.84
C ARG A 113 -11.28 0.71 -15.72
N GLU A 114 -12.19 1.56 -15.28
CA GLU A 114 -13.41 1.90 -15.99
C GLU A 114 -13.38 3.40 -16.34
N ARG A 115 -13.65 3.73 -17.61
CA ARG A 115 -13.70 5.12 -18.06
C ARG A 115 -15.16 5.55 -18.16
N ARG A 116 -15.62 6.35 -17.19
CA ARG A 116 -16.96 6.95 -17.20
C ARG A 116 -16.83 8.41 -17.62
N GLY A 117 -17.06 8.66 -18.92
CA GLY A 117 -16.92 9.99 -19.53
C GLY A 117 -15.46 10.47 -19.58
N GLU A 118 -15.19 11.61 -18.94
CA GLU A 118 -13.88 12.25 -18.95
C GLU A 118 -12.96 11.82 -17.78
N ARG A 119 -13.48 11.01 -16.86
CA ARG A 119 -12.73 10.57 -15.66
C ARG A 119 -12.46 9.06 -15.71
N GLU A 120 -11.27 8.69 -15.23
CA GLU A 120 -10.89 7.30 -15.03
C GLU A 120 -11.15 6.89 -13.58
N PHE A 121 -11.90 5.79 -13.42
CA PHE A 121 -12.21 5.17 -12.15
C PHE A 121 -11.54 3.80 -12.08
N TYR A 122 -11.07 3.44 -10.89
CA TYR A 122 -10.59 2.10 -10.57
C TYR A 122 -11.64 1.45 -9.68
N VAL A 123 -12.35 0.47 -10.22
CA VAL A 123 -13.46 -0.23 -9.59
C VAL A 123 -12.95 -1.53 -8.98
N PHE A 124 -13.37 -1.82 -7.75
CA PHE A 124 -12.99 -3.00 -6.99
C PHE A 124 -14.18 -3.95 -6.87
N PRO A 125 -14.37 -4.88 -7.83
CA PRO A 125 -15.56 -5.75 -7.86
C PRO A 125 -15.70 -6.65 -6.63
N GLY A 126 -14.59 -7.00 -5.98
CA GLY A 126 -14.60 -7.77 -4.73
C GLY A 126 -15.05 -6.98 -3.49
N LEU A 127 -15.17 -5.66 -3.60
CA LEU A 127 -15.58 -4.75 -2.53
C LEU A 127 -16.96 -4.13 -2.78
N GLU A 128 -17.51 -4.26 -3.99
CA GLU A 128 -18.86 -3.80 -4.27
C GLU A 128 -19.86 -4.48 -3.32
N PRO A 129 -20.73 -3.71 -2.67
CA PRO A 129 -21.75 -4.30 -1.81
C PRO A 129 -22.69 -5.11 -2.69
N SER A 130 -22.54 -6.45 -2.70
CA SER A 130 -23.48 -7.35 -3.36
C SER A 130 -24.89 -6.99 -2.87
N LYS A 131 -25.74 -6.51 -3.77
CA LYS A 131 -27.08 -6.06 -3.39
C LYS A 131 -27.91 -7.31 -3.19
N VAL A 132 -27.89 -7.84 -1.97
CA VAL A 132 -28.71 -8.99 -1.63
C VAL A 132 -30.17 -8.50 -1.52
N SER A 133 -30.97 -8.82 -2.52
CA SER A 133 -32.41 -8.54 -2.55
C SER A 133 -33.19 -9.84 -2.38
N ARG A 134 -34.33 -9.76 -1.69
CA ARG A 134 -35.32 -10.82 -1.63
C ARG A 134 -36.29 -10.59 -2.77
N VAL A 135 -36.27 -11.45 -3.78
CA VAL A 135 -37.17 -11.36 -4.93
C VAL A 135 -38.27 -12.40 -4.76
N CYS A 136 -39.52 -11.97 -4.91
CA CYS A 136 -40.64 -12.90 -4.99
C CYS A 136 -40.68 -13.55 -6.38
N PRO A 137 -40.59 -14.89 -6.51
CA PRO A 137 -40.61 -15.55 -7.82
C PRO A 137 -41.99 -15.49 -8.51
N TYR A 138 -43.04 -15.13 -7.77
CA TYR A 138 -44.41 -15.11 -8.29
C TYR A 138 -44.82 -13.74 -8.84
N CYS A 139 -44.48 -12.65 -8.15
CA CYS A 139 -44.89 -11.30 -8.54
C CYS A 139 -43.72 -10.37 -8.88
N GLY A 140 -42.47 -10.84 -8.76
CA GLY A 140 -41.27 -10.05 -9.04
C GLY A 140 -40.97 -8.94 -8.03
N GLY A 141 -41.67 -8.89 -6.90
CA GLY A 141 -41.44 -7.86 -5.88
C GLY A 141 -40.05 -7.99 -5.25
N GLU A 142 -39.26 -6.92 -5.31
CA GLU A 142 -37.96 -6.81 -4.65
C GLU A 142 -38.11 -6.22 -3.24
N PHE A 143 -37.55 -6.91 -2.26
CA PHE A 143 -37.55 -6.47 -0.86
C PHE A 143 -36.11 -6.47 -0.33
N SER A 144 -35.74 -5.43 0.41
CA SER A 144 -34.44 -5.39 1.08
C SER A 144 -34.38 -6.46 2.17
N VAL A 145 -33.24 -7.14 2.30
CA VAL A 145 -33.00 -8.12 3.38
C VAL A 145 -33.11 -7.48 4.77
N LYS A 146 -32.90 -6.17 4.89
CA LYS A 146 -33.02 -5.42 6.15
C LYS A 146 -34.46 -5.36 6.67
N THR A 147 -35.46 -5.48 5.79
CA THR A 147 -36.86 -5.50 6.21
C THR A 147 -37.23 -6.94 6.61
N PRO A 148 -37.77 -7.17 7.81
CA PRO A 148 -38.14 -8.51 8.30
C PRO A 148 -39.45 -9.00 7.66
N VAL A 149 -39.48 -9.03 6.33
CA VAL A 149 -40.59 -9.54 5.52
C VAL A 149 -40.21 -10.95 5.08
N TYR A 150 -40.96 -11.93 5.56
CA TYR A 150 -40.76 -13.36 5.24
C TYR A 150 -41.71 -13.86 4.15
N LYS A 151 -42.85 -13.17 3.97
CA LYS A 151 -43.83 -13.43 2.92
C LYS A 151 -44.09 -12.19 2.11
N CYS A 152 -44.26 -12.34 0.80
CA CYS A 152 -44.55 -11.21 -0.07
C CYS A 152 -45.89 -10.55 0.31
N PRO A 153 -45.94 -9.23 0.63
CA PRO A 153 -47.18 -8.53 0.93
C PRO A 153 -48.11 -8.38 -0.29
N HIS A 154 -47.60 -8.56 -1.51
CA HIS A 154 -48.41 -8.45 -2.73
C HIS A 154 -49.11 -9.75 -3.13
N CYS A 155 -48.48 -10.91 -2.93
CA CYS A 155 -49.01 -12.19 -3.41
C CYS A 155 -48.96 -13.33 -2.40
N GLY A 156 -48.44 -13.11 -1.19
CA GLY A 156 -48.33 -14.11 -0.14
C GLY A 156 -47.27 -15.20 -0.33
N GLY A 157 -46.56 -15.20 -1.47
CA GLY A 157 -45.53 -16.18 -1.78
C GLY A 157 -44.24 -16.03 -0.97
N ASP A 158 -43.49 -17.13 -0.84
CA ASP A 158 -42.20 -17.14 -0.16
C ASP A 158 -41.14 -16.38 -0.96
N LEU A 159 -40.40 -15.52 -0.27
CA LEU A 159 -39.33 -14.73 -0.87
C LEU A 159 -38.07 -15.57 -1.02
N LYS A 160 -37.46 -15.55 -2.22
CA LYS A 160 -36.14 -16.15 -2.44
C LYS A 160 -35.07 -15.07 -2.41
N VAL A 161 -33.94 -15.39 -1.79
CA VAL A 161 -32.79 -14.48 -1.75
C VAL A 161 -32.05 -14.60 -3.07
N GLN A 162 -31.93 -13.51 -3.82
CA GLN A 162 -31.01 -13.39 -4.95
C GLN A 162 -29.83 -12.50 -4.55
N ARG A 163 -28.66 -12.84 -5.07
CA ARG A 163 -27.43 -12.05 -4.95
C ARG A 163 -27.12 -11.57 -6.36
N GLU A 164 -27.09 -10.26 -6.54
CA GLU A 164 -26.62 -9.58 -7.74
C GLU A 164 -25.35 -8.80 -7.38
#